data_AF-A0A829N915-F1
#
_entry.id   AF-A0A829N915-F1
#
_cell.length_a   1.000
_cell.length_b   1.000
_cell.length_c   1.000
_cell.angle_alpha   90.00
_cell.angle_beta   90.00
_cell.angle_gamma   90.00
#
_symmetry.space_group_name_H-M   'P 1'
#
loop_
_entity.id
_entity.type
_entity.pdbx_description
1 polymer ?
#
loop_
_entity_poly.entity_id
_entity_poly.type
_entity_poly.pdbx_seq_one_letter_code
_entity_poly.pdbx_strand_id
1 'polypeptide(L)' 'MTATAHKGIMKRTATQCVKPGLIGRVKHLRAEADLRHASLQDFAKRNSGSHCNASL' A
#
# COMPACT_ATOMS: atom_id res chain seq x y z
N MET A 1 17.20 9.71 -40.23
CA MET A 1 16.06 9.24 -39.40
C MET A 1 16.40 7.88 -38.81
N THR A 2 16.94 7.82 -37.60
CA THR A 2 17.09 6.55 -36.87
C THR A 2 16.86 6.82 -35.39
N ALA A 3 15.70 6.39 -34.90
CA ALA A 3 15.36 6.45 -33.48
C ALA A 3 16.12 5.36 -32.75
N THR A 4 17.05 5.74 -31.87
CA THR A 4 17.64 4.84 -30.88
C THR A 4 16.56 4.48 -29.87
N ALA A 5 15.95 3.31 -30.05
CA ALA A 5 15.05 2.72 -29.08
C ALA A 5 15.75 2.64 -27.70
N HIS A 6 15.18 3.32 -26.70
CA HIS A 6 15.68 3.29 -25.33
C HIS A 6 15.50 1.90 -24.71
N LYS A 7 16.45 1.01 -25.02
CA LYS A 7 16.59 -0.30 -24.39
C LYS A 7 17.09 -0.09 -22.96
N GLY A 8 16.17 0.19 -22.02
CA GLY A 8 16.56 0.42 -20.62
C GLY A 8 15.46 0.86 -19.66
N ILE A 9 14.30 1.29 -20.14
CA ILE A 9 13.21 1.69 -19.24
C ILE A 9 12.43 0.44 -18.85
N MET A 10 12.95 -0.30 -17.86
CA MET A 10 12.13 -1.21 -17.06
C MET A 10 11.05 -0.35 -16.42
N LYS A 11 9.83 -0.39 -16.99
CA LYS A 11 8.65 0.26 -16.40
C LYS A 11 8.49 -0.34 -15.01
N ARG A 12 8.91 0.37 -13.97
CA ARG A 12 8.63 -0.05 -12.60
C ARG A 12 7.12 -0.10 -12.49
N THR A 13 6.57 -1.28 -12.24
CA THR A 13 5.16 -1.43 -11.94
C THR A 13 4.92 -0.58 -10.70
N ALA A 14 4.16 0.50 -10.85
CA ALA A 14 3.93 1.45 -9.75
C ALA A 14 3.25 0.78 -8.54
N THR A 15 2.57 -0.35 -8.79
CA THR A 15 1.89 -1.16 -7.79
C THR A 15 2.28 -2.62 -7.98
N GLN A 16 2.68 -3.28 -6.88
CA GLN A 16 2.89 -4.73 -6.82
C GLN A 16 1.92 -5.33 -5.81
N CYS A 17 1.19 -6.38 -6.22
CA CYS A 17 0.35 -7.14 -5.29
C CYS A 17 1.24 -8.03 -4.41
N VAL A 18 1.07 -7.93 -3.09
CA VAL A 18 1.82 -8.71 -2.10
C VAL A 18 0.89 -9.69 -1.39
N LYS A 19 1.47 -10.73 -0.77
CA LYS A 19 0.70 -11.65 0.06
C LYS A 19 0.09 -10.89 1.26
N PRO A 20 -1.21 -11.06 1.55
CA PRO A 20 -1.81 -10.45 2.73
C PRO A 20 -1.14 -11.00 3.99
N GLY A 21 -0.84 -10.12 4.95
CA GLY A 21 -0.10 -10.52 6.16
C GLY A 21 0.53 -9.35 6.90
N LEU A 22 0.94 -8.31 6.16
CA LEU A 22 1.45 -7.05 6.70
C LEU A 22 0.30 -6.19 7.23
N ILE A 23 0.44 -5.69 8.46
CA ILE A 23 -0.56 -4.82 9.11
C ILE A 23 0.07 -3.45 9.31
N GLY A 24 -0.51 -2.41 8.71
CA GLY A 24 -0.10 -1.02 8.90
C GLY A 24 -1.12 -0.25 9.73
N ARG A 25 -0.65 0.57 10.67
CA ARG A 25 -1.49 1.57 11.34
C ARG A 25 -1.39 2.90 10.59
N VAL A 26 -2.50 3.58 10.41
CA VAL A 26 -2.56 4.84 9.65
C VAL A 26 -3.23 5.95 10.46
N LYS A 27 -2.81 7.20 10.28
CA LYS A 27 -3.58 8.37 10.74
C LYS A 27 -4.46 8.82 9.59
N HIS A 28 -5.71 9.12 9.87
CA HIS A 28 -6.66 9.65 8.89
C HIS A 28 -7.56 10.69 9.56
N LEU A 29 -8.18 11.54 8.73
CA LEU A 29 -9.22 12.45 9.20
C LEU A 29 -10.47 11.63 9.60
N ARG A 30 -11.12 12.02 10.69
CA ARG A 30 -12.35 11.38 11.17
C ARG A 30 -13.56 12.05 10.55
N ALA A 31 -14.41 11.28 9.89
CA ALA A 31 -15.80 11.58 9.47
C ALA A 31 -16.23 10.72 8.28
N GLU A 32 -15.26 10.16 7.54
CA GLU A 32 -15.50 9.41 6.32
C GLU A 32 -15.31 7.90 6.54
N ALA A 33 -16.12 7.09 5.86
CA ALA A 33 -15.98 5.62 5.86
C ALA A 33 -14.70 5.15 5.16
N ASP A 34 -14.17 5.98 4.25
CA ASP A 34 -12.91 5.76 3.55
C ASP A 34 -11.76 6.57 4.17
N LEU A 35 -10.56 5.99 4.18
CA LEU A 35 -9.36 6.55 4.82
C LEU A 35 -8.69 7.58 3.90
N ARG A 36 -9.38 8.68 3.63
CA ARG A 36 -8.86 9.76 2.77
C ARG A 36 -7.72 10.51 3.46
N HIS A 37 -6.72 10.90 2.67
CA HIS A 37 -5.52 11.61 3.13
C HIS A 37 -4.77 10.87 4.25
N ALA A 38 -4.82 9.54 4.25
CA ALA A 38 -4.16 8.74 5.27
C ALA A 38 -2.63 8.76 5.12
N SER A 39 -1.94 8.78 6.26
CA SER A 39 -0.49 8.63 6.34
C SER A 39 -0.11 7.42 7.21
N LEU A 40 0.93 6.70 6.78
CA LEU A 40 1.46 5.56 7.53
C LEU A 40 2.07 6.04 8.84
N GLN A 41 1.66 5.41 9.94
CA GLN A 41 2.32 5.58 11.23
C GLN A 41 3.49 4.62 11.32
N ASP A 42 3.18 3.32 11.31
CA ASP A 42 4.13 2.24 11.48
C ASP A 42 3.48 0.89 11.14
N PHE A 43 4.31 -0.15 11.07
CA PHE A 43 3.86 -1.53 10.90
C PHE A 43 3.68 -2.20 12.25
N ALA A 44 2.53 -2.82 12.47
CA ALA A 44 2.25 -3.57 13.67
C ALA A 44 2.78 -5.01 13.56
N LYS A 45 3.41 -5.52 14.63
CA LYS A 45 3.65 -6.96 14.77
C LYS A 45 2.30 -7.63 14.98
N ARG A 46 2.01 -8.68 14.20
CA ARG A 46 0.80 -9.49 14.35
C ARG A 46 0.85 -10.18 15.72
N ASN A 47 0.20 -9.59 16.73
CA ASN A 47 -0.10 -10.29 17.96
C ASN A 47 -1.34 -11.16 17.70
N SER A 48 -1.38 -12.36 18.28
CA SER A 48 -2.42 -13.37 18.02
C SER A 48 -3.87 -12.91 18.26
N GLY A 49 -4.08 -11.74 18.90
CA GLY A 49 -5.40 -11.12 19.09
C GLY A 49 -5.67 -9.83 18.29
N SER A 50 -4.72 -9.34 17.48
CA SER A 50 -4.95 -8.14 16.65
C SER A 50 -5.57 -8.56 15.31
N HIS A 51 -6.90 -8.67 15.27
CA HIS A 51 -7.65 -8.84 14.03
C HIS A 51 -7.96 -7.47 13.43
N CYS A 52 -7.53 -7.24 12.19
CA CYS A 52 -8.13 -6.16 11.41
C CYS A 52 -9.54 -6.61 11.00
N ASN A 53 -10.55 -5.76 11.20
CA ASN A 53 -11.88 -5.97 10.64
C ASN A 53 -11.80 -5.74 9.13
N ALA A 54 -11.38 -6.76 8.39
CA ALA A 54 -11.49 -6.76 6.93
C ALA A 54 -12.94 -7.14 6.59
N SER A 55 -13.85 -6.18 6.62
CA SER A 55 -15.14 -6.35 5.95
C SER A 55 -14.87 -6.25 4.44
N LEU A 56 -15.09 -7.36 3.72
CA LEU A 56 -15.13 -7.40 2.26
C LEU A 56 -16.41 -6.71 1.76
#